data_AF-A0A386PSQ8-F1
#
_entry.id   AF-A0A386PSQ8-F1
#
_cell.length_a   1.000
_cell.length_b   1.000
_cell.length_c   1.000
_cell.angle_alpha   90.00
_cell.angle_beta   90.00
_cell.angle_gamma   90.00
#
_symmetry.space_group_name_H-M   'P 1'
#
loop_
_entity.id
_entity.type
_entity.pdbx_description
1 polymer ?
#
loop_
_entity_poly.entity_id
_entity_poly.type
_entity_poly.pdbx_seq_one_letter_code
_entity_poly.pdbx_strand_id
1 'polypeptide(L)'
;MGKSTYKFQAIVGVSIFAALGTILMFFEFPILIWMPFLKVDLSDVVTIIGTFAYGPVGGILIALIKSMVHVIVTGSGVAGLIGNGAAFVGSVSLLIPFNYFWKKDQRAMAIIAGTASMTIIMSVLNYLVVMPLYMNVVGMKLNMNLAQYVATGVVPFNIVKALILSAAVIIVYPRIKGHFAIK
;
A
#
# COMPACT_ATOMS: atom_id res chain seq x y z
N MET A 1 22.05 13.47 21.07
CA MET A 1 21.47 14.39 20.06
C MET A 1 20.27 15.12 20.65
N GLY A 2 20.03 16.38 20.26
CA GLY A 2 18.86 17.14 20.70
C GLY A 2 17.56 16.67 20.02
N LYS A 3 16.41 16.90 20.65
CA LYS A 3 15.08 16.53 20.11
C LYS A 3 14.82 17.10 18.69
N SER A 4 15.40 18.26 18.37
CA SER A 4 15.29 18.90 17.04
C SER A 4 15.98 18.07 15.94
N THR A 5 17.21 17.61 16.18
CA THR A 5 17.97 16.80 15.22
C THR A 5 17.29 15.46 14.91
N TYR A 6 16.67 14.84 15.91
CA TYR A 6 15.89 13.61 15.71
C TYR A 6 14.66 13.82 14.82
N LYS A 7 13.93 14.93 14.98
CA LYS A 7 12.79 15.27 14.13
C LYS A 7 13.23 15.52 12.69
N PHE A 8 14.34 16.23 12.51
CA PHE A 8 14.90 16.49 11.18
C PHE A 8 15.29 15.19 10.46
N GLN A 9 16.00 14.28 11.14
CA GLN A 9 16.36 12.98 10.57
C GLN A 9 15.13 12.13 10.20
N ALA A 10 14.08 12.15 11.04
CA ALA A 10 12.85 11.42 10.75
C ALA A 10 12.16 11.94 9.48
N ILE A 11 12.11 13.27 9.30
CA ILE A 11 11.54 13.89 8.09
C ILE A 11 12.34 13.46 6.86
N VAL A 12 13.67 13.60 6.89
CA VAL A 12 14.55 13.19 5.79
C VAL A 12 14.39 11.71 5.47
N GLY A 13 14.33 10.86 6.49
CA GLY A 13 14.08 9.43 6.35
C GLY A 13 12.77 9.13 5.63
N VAL A 14 11.66 9.69 6.12
CA VAL A 14 10.34 9.56 5.51
C VAL A 14 10.37 10.01 4.04
N SER A 15 11.04 11.12 3.73
CA SER A 15 11.18 11.60 2.35
C SER A 15 11.95 10.62 1.45
N ILE A 16 13.06 10.04 1.93
CA ILE A 16 13.84 9.05 1.17
C ILE A 16 13.01 7.78 0.91
N PHE A 17 12.34 7.25 1.94
CA PHE A 17 11.47 6.08 1.79
C PHE A 17 10.28 6.36 0.86
N ALA A 18 9.71 7.56 0.90
CA ALA A 18 8.66 7.98 -0.02
C ALA A 18 9.16 8.06 -1.47
N ALA A 19 10.35 8.63 -1.71
CA ALA A 19 10.95 8.67 -3.03
C ALA A 19 11.22 7.26 -3.58
N LEU A 20 11.81 6.38 -2.77
CA LEU A 20 12.03 4.98 -3.14
C LEU A 20 10.72 4.24 -3.41
N GLY A 21 9.70 4.44 -2.56
CA GLY A 21 8.37 3.88 -2.76
C GLY A 21 7.76 4.36 -4.08
N THR A 22 7.89 5.65 -4.40
CA THR A 22 7.38 6.21 -5.66
C THR A 22 8.06 5.55 -6.86
N ILE A 23 9.39 5.40 -6.82
CA ILE A 23 10.15 4.76 -7.91
C ILE A 23 9.65 3.32 -8.12
N LEU A 24 9.47 2.56 -7.04
CA LEU A 24 8.97 1.19 -7.14
C LEU A 24 7.52 1.09 -7.62
N MET A 25 6.71 2.13 -7.37
CA MET A 25 5.31 2.17 -7.82
C MET A 25 5.21 2.24 -9.36
N PHE A 26 6.19 2.79 -10.06
CA PHE A 26 6.20 2.77 -11.54
C PHE A 26 6.38 1.37 -12.14
N PHE A 27 6.87 0.40 -11.36
CA PHE A 27 6.98 -0.99 -11.79
C PHE A 27 5.72 -1.79 -11.42
N GLU A 28 4.57 -1.14 -11.50
CA GLU A 28 3.26 -1.75 -11.24
C GLU A 28 2.81 -2.63 -12.41
N PHE A 29 2.23 -3.79 -12.11
CA PHE A 29 1.71 -4.72 -13.12
C PHE A 29 0.39 -5.36 -12.68
N PRO A 30 -0.51 -5.68 -13.62
CA PRO A 30 -1.76 -6.37 -13.30
C PRO A 30 -1.51 -7.84 -12.97
N ILE A 31 -2.06 -8.32 -11.86
CA ILE A 31 -2.05 -9.76 -11.52
C ILE A 31 -3.23 -10.47 -12.22
N LEU A 32 -4.40 -9.85 -12.18
CA LEU A 32 -5.61 -10.41 -12.77
C LEU A 32 -5.76 -9.87 -14.19
N ILE A 33 -5.53 -10.73 -15.18
CA ILE A 33 -5.55 -10.36 -16.61
C ILE A 33 -6.92 -9.73 -17.00
N TRP A 34 -8.01 -10.21 -16.41
CA TRP A 34 -9.36 -9.69 -16.65
C TRP A 34 -9.69 -8.39 -15.89
N MET A 35 -8.78 -7.87 -15.05
CA MET A 35 -8.94 -6.62 -14.28
C MET A 35 -7.64 -5.79 -14.30
N PRO A 36 -7.30 -5.18 -15.45
CA PRO A 36 -6.00 -4.56 -15.67
C PRO A 36 -5.72 -3.30 -14.82
N PHE A 37 -6.74 -2.73 -14.17
CA PHE A 37 -6.55 -1.60 -13.24
C PHE A 37 -6.15 -2.04 -11.83
N LEU A 38 -6.33 -3.31 -11.46
CA LEU A 38 -5.87 -3.85 -10.19
C LEU A 38 -4.40 -4.25 -10.32
N LYS A 39 -3.53 -3.31 -9.96
CA LYS A 39 -2.08 -3.47 -10.11
C LYS A 39 -1.36 -3.70 -8.79
N VAL A 40 -0.41 -4.62 -8.81
CA VAL A 40 0.54 -4.84 -7.73
C VAL A 40 1.85 -4.16 -8.04
N ASP A 41 2.52 -3.73 -6.99
CA ASP A 41 3.82 -3.07 -7.01
C ASP A 41 4.54 -3.40 -5.69
N LEU A 42 5.86 -3.23 -5.65
CA LEU A 42 6.65 -3.50 -4.44
C LEU A 42 6.88 -2.26 -3.57
N SER A 43 6.23 -1.12 -3.86
CA SER A 43 6.40 0.12 -3.08
C SER A 43 5.90 -0.02 -1.64
N ASP A 44 4.91 -0.88 -1.41
CA ASP A 44 4.37 -1.15 -0.08
C ASP A 44 5.38 -1.87 0.82
N VAL A 45 6.33 -2.61 0.25
CA VAL A 45 7.44 -3.21 1.01
C VAL A 45 8.30 -2.11 1.64
N VAL A 46 8.67 -1.10 0.85
CA VAL A 46 9.42 0.08 1.30
C VAL A 46 8.61 0.86 2.35
N THR A 47 7.29 0.97 2.14
CA THR A 47 6.38 1.64 3.08
C THR A 47 6.33 0.94 4.43
N ILE A 48 6.22 -0.39 4.45
CA ILE A 48 6.20 -1.18 5.69
C ILE A 48 7.56 -1.11 6.40
N ILE A 49 8.67 -1.22 5.67
CA ILE A 49 10.02 -1.07 6.27
C ILE A 49 10.20 0.33 6.87
N GLY A 50 9.77 1.38 6.16
CA GLY A 50 9.77 2.74 6.69
C GLY A 50 8.84 2.91 7.89
N THR A 51 7.74 2.16 7.95
CA THR A 51 6.85 2.10 9.12
C THR A 51 7.55 1.50 10.33
N PHE A 52 8.38 0.47 10.15
CA PHE A 52 9.17 -0.08 11.24
C PHE A 52 10.20 0.94 11.76
N ALA A 53 10.83 1.69 10.86
CA ALA A 53 11.82 2.70 11.23
C ALA A 53 11.21 3.95 11.90
N TYR A 54 10.09 4.47 11.39
CA TYR A 54 9.52 5.77 11.78
C TYR A 54 8.13 5.68 12.42
N GLY A 55 7.65 4.46 12.70
CA GLY A 55 6.34 4.20 13.27
C GLY A 55 5.16 4.32 12.29
N PRO A 56 3.93 4.04 12.76
CA PRO A 56 2.71 4.08 11.94
C PRO A 56 2.51 5.40 11.19
N VAL A 57 2.75 6.54 11.86
CA VAL A 57 2.58 7.87 11.27
C VAL A 57 3.60 8.08 10.14
N GLY A 58 4.85 7.69 10.34
CA GLY A 58 5.86 7.73 9.28
C GLY A 58 5.48 6.87 8.07
N GLY A 59 4.97 5.66 8.32
CA GLY A 59 4.42 4.78 7.29
C GLY A 59 3.29 5.39 6.49
N ILE A 60 2.31 6.00 7.17
CA ILE A 60 1.18 6.70 6.53
C ILE A 60 1.68 7.86 5.68
N LEU A 61 2.64 8.65 6.16
CA LEU A 61 3.23 9.75 5.40
C LEU A 61 3.99 9.24 4.16
N ILE A 62 4.75 8.16 4.28
CA ILE A 62 5.42 7.51 3.14
C ILE A 62 4.39 7.08 2.10
N ALA A 63 3.30 6.43 2.53
CA ALA A 63 2.24 5.98 1.64
C ALA A 63 1.53 7.15 0.96
N LEU A 64 1.26 8.24 1.69
CA LEU A 64 0.61 9.43 1.14
C LEU A 64 1.50 10.10 0.09
N ILE A 65 2.75 10.38 0.44
CA ILE A 65 3.68 11.09 -0.43
C ILE A 65 3.93 10.28 -1.70
N LYS A 66 4.18 8.95 -1.59
CA LYS A 66 4.45 8.14 -2.78
C LYS A 66 3.25 8.15 -3.75
N SER A 67 2.03 8.01 -3.24
CA SER A 67 0.82 7.98 -4.06
C SER A 67 0.56 9.34 -4.70
N MET A 68 0.79 10.44 -3.96
CA MET A 68 0.67 11.79 -4.51
C MET A 68 1.68 12.05 -5.63
N VAL A 69 2.97 11.72 -5.41
CA VAL A 69 4.01 11.92 -6.42
C VAL A 69 3.73 11.05 -7.65
N HIS A 70 3.32 9.80 -7.47
CA HIS A 70 2.99 8.91 -8.58
C HIS A 70 1.83 9.45 -9.44
N VAL A 71 0.76 10.00 -8.84
CA VAL A 71 -0.31 10.69 -9.59
C VAL A 71 0.25 11.86 -10.38
N ILE A 72 1.03 12.73 -9.73
CA ILE A 72 1.54 13.97 -10.34
C ILE A 72 2.41 13.63 -11.55
N VAL A 73 3.28 12.63 -11.43
CA VAL A 73 4.24 12.26 -12.48
C VAL A 73 3.57 11.47 -13.60
N THR A 74 2.65 10.56 -13.29
CA THR A 74 1.96 9.77 -14.34
C THR A 74 0.96 10.59 -15.13
N GLY A 75 0.43 11.68 -14.57
CA GLY A 75 -0.57 12.51 -15.23
C GLY A 75 -1.85 11.75 -15.60
N SER A 76 -2.15 10.66 -14.88
CA SER A 76 -3.17 9.65 -15.22
C SER A 76 -4.63 10.12 -15.05
N GLY A 77 -4.85 11.43 -14.89
CA GLY A 77 -6.16 12.06 -14.79
C GLY A 77 -7.00 11.56 -13.61
N VAL A 78 -8.32 11.61 -13.77
CA VAL A 78 -9.26 11.24 -12.70
C VAL A 78 -9.20 9.74 -12.37
N ALA A 79 -9.04 8.89 -13.38
CA ALA A 79 -8.85 7.45 -13.18
C ALA A 79 -7.60 7.14 -12.35
N GLY A 80 -6.52 7.88 -12.61
CA GLY A 80 -5.28 7.86 -11.83
C GLY A 80 -5.47 8.29 -10.38
N LEU A 81 -6.18 9.39 -10.16
CA LEU A 81 -6.49 9.90 -8.81
C LEU A 81 -7.25 8.86 -7.97
N ILE A 82 -8.27 8.24 -8.56
CA ILE A 82 -9.07 7.20 -7.88
C ILE A 82 -8.17 5.99 -7.55
N GLY A 83 -7.39 5.51 -8.52
CA GLY A 83 -6.53 4.34 -8.34
C GLY A 83 -5.43 4.57 -7.31
N ASN A 84 -4.76 5.71 -7.34
CA ASN A 84 -3.72 6.06 -6.37
C ASN A 84 -4.28 6.34 -4.97
N GLY A 85 -5.48 6.91 -4.87
CA GLY A 85 -6.19 7.02 -3.60
C GLY A 85 -6.52 5.65 -3.00
N ALA A 86 -6.99 4.72 -3.83
CA ALA A 86 -7.21 3.33 -3.42
C ALA A 86 -5.90 2.64 -3.02
N ALA A 87 -4.80 2.87 -3.74
CA ALA A 87 -3.48 2.35 -3.40
C ALA A 87 -3.03 2.86 -2.02
N PHE A 88 -3.15 4.16 -1.74
CA PHE A 88 -2.85 4.74 -0.43
C PHE A 88 -3.66 4.08 0.69
N VAL A 89 -4.98 3.95 0.54
CA VAL A 89 -5.82 3.30 1.56
C VAL A 89 -5.44 1.84 1.74
N GLY A 90 -5.12 1.13 0.66
CA GLY A 90 -4.62 -0.25 0.70
C GLY A 90 -3.32 -0.38 1.49
N SER A 91 -2.35 0.51 1.24
CA SER A 91 -1.09 0.58 1.99
C SER A 91 -1.35 0.76 3.49
N VAL A 92 -2.19 1.74 3.86
CA VAL A 92 -2.50 2.04 5.26
C VAL A 92 -3.22 0.88 5.95
N SER A 93 -4.17 0.28 5.26
CA SER A 93 -4.96 -0.87 5.75
C SER A 93 -4.09 -2.08 6.04
N LEU A 94 -3.04 -2.30 5.24
CA LEU A 94 -2.04 -3.35 5.44
C LEU A 94 -1.05 -2.97 6.56
N LEU A 95 -0.46 -1.78 6.51
CA LEU A 95 0.69 -1.41 7.35
C LEU A 95 0.35 -1.32 8.84
N ILE A 96 -0.86 -0.87 9.21
CA ILE A 96 -1.25 -0.67 10.62
C ILE A 96 -1.24 -1.99 11.41
N PRO A 97 -2.05 -3.01 11.05
CA PRO A 97 -2.03 -4.29 11.75
C PRO A 97 -0.68 -5.00 11.60
N PHE A 98 -0.04 -4.88 10.43
CA PHE A 98 1.27 -5.49 10.19
C PHE A 98 2.30 -4.96 11.19
N ASN A 99 2.41 -3.64 11.35
CA ASN A 99 3.30 -3.03 12.34
C ASN A 99 2.96 -3.39 13.78
N TYR A 100 1.68 -3.45 14.14
CA TYR A 100 1.27 -3.80 15.51
C TYR A 100 1.72 -5.21 15.91
N PHE A 101 1.43 -6.21 15.08
CA PHE A 101 1.78 -7.60 15.38
C PHE A 101 3.27 -7.89 15.17
N TRP A 102 3.93 -7.22 14.20
CA TRP A 102 5.36 -7.37 13.97
C TRP A 102 6.20 -6.92 15.17
N LYS A 103 5.80 -5.82 15.84
CA LYS A 103 6.47 -5.35 17.07
C LYS A 103 6.37 -6.33 18.24
N LYS A 104 5.41 -7.25 18.21
CA LYS A 104 5.24 -8.31 19.20
C LYS A 104 5.92 -9.63 18.79
N ASP A 105 6.71 -9.60 17.71
CA ASP A 105 7.30 -10.78 17.06
C ASP A 105 6.27 -11.83 16.61
N GLN A 106 5.01 -11.42 16.44
CA GLN A 106 3.91 -12.28 15.99
C GLN A 106 3.79 -12.22 14.46
N ARG A 107 4.82 -12.69 13.74
CA ARG A 107 4.92 -12.54 12.28
C ARG A 107 3.72 -13.14 11.52
N ALA A 108 3.28 -14.34 11.90
CA ALA A 108 2.11 -14.97 11.30
C ALA A 108 0.85 -14.11 11.48
N MET A 109 0.67 -13.53 12.68
CA MET A 109 -0.48 -12.67 12.96
C MET A 109 -0.40 -11.33 12.21
N ALA A 110 0.80 -10.79 12.00
CA ALA A 110 1.00 -9.60 11.16
C ALA A 110 0.51 -9.84 9.73
N ILE A 111 0.83 -11.00 9.16
CA ILE A 111 0.41 -11.38 7.80
C ILE A 111 -1.10 -11.63 7.76
N ILE A 112 -1.65 -12.41 8.69
CA ILE A 112 -3.07 -12.75 8.74
C ILE A 112 -3.92 -11.49 8.94
N ALA A 113 -3.62 -10.71 9.97
CA ALA A 113 -4.37 -9.49 10.29
C ALA A 113 -4.18 -8.40 9.22
N GLY A 114 -2.98 -8.27 8.66
CA GLY A 114 -2.71 -7.35 7.55
C GLY A 114 -3.48 -7.71 6.29
N THR A 115 -3.47 -8.98 5.90
CA THR A 115 -4.20 -9.48 4.74
C THR A 115 -5.71 -9.32 4.94
N ALA A 116 -6.22 -9.70 6.11
CA ALA A 116 -7.65 -9.57 6.42
C ALA A 116 -8.09 -8.08 6.42
N SER A 117 -7.34 -7.21 7.09
CA SER A 117 -7.61 -5.77 7.14
C SER A 117 -7.63 -5.13 5.75
N MET A 118 -6.57 -5.34 4.96
CA MET A 118 -6.49 -4.84 3.59
C MET A 118 -7.64 -5.37 2.73
N THR A 119 -7.91 -6.67 2.79
CA THR A 119 -8.96 -7.29 1.96
C THR A 119 -10.34 -6.75 2.32
N ILE A 120 -10.68 -6.65 3.60
CA ILE A 120 -11.98 -6.16 4.05
C ILE A 120 -12.16 -4.68 3.67
N ILE A 121 -11.19 -3.83 4.05
CA ILE A 121 -11.28 -2.38 3.79
C ILE A 121 -11.32 -2.11 2.29
N MET A 122 -10.46 -2.77 1.50
CA MET A 122 -10.44 -2.57 0.05
C MET A 122 -11.69 -3.10 -0.62
N SER A 123 -12.29 -4.19 -0.13
CA SER A 123 -13.55 -4.70 -0.69
C SER A 123 -14.70 -3.73 -0.45
N VAL A 124 -14.82 -3.21 0.79
CA VAL A 124 -15.83 -2.20 1.15
C VAL A 124 -15.60 -0.92 0.35
N LEU A 125 -14.36 -0.43 0.29
CA LEU A 125 -14.00 0.78 -0.45
C LEU A 125 -14.28 0.63 -1.95
N ASN A 126 -14.00 -0.54 -2.53
CA ASN A 126 -14.30 -0.81 -3.93
C ASN A 126 -15.80 -0.86 -4.20
N TYR A 127 -16.57 -1.49 -3.32
CA TYR A 127 -18.01 -1.57 -3.48
C TYR A 127 -18.69 -0.21 -3.34
N LEU A 128 -18.30 0.60 -2.35
CA LEU A 128 -19.01 1.84 -2.02
C LEU A 128 -18.47 3.09 -2.74
N VAL A 129 -17.19 3.12 -3.09
CA VAL A 129 -16.53 4.36 -3.54
C VAL A 129 -15.80 4.16 -4.87
N VAL A 130 -14.78 3.29 -4.90
CA VAL A 130 -13.86 3.23 -6.05
C VAL A 130 -14.58 2.78 -7.33
N MET A 131 -15.31 1.67 -7.30
CA MET A 131 -16.01 1.20 -8.50
C MET A 131 -17.14 2.14 -8.93
N PRO A 132 -18.02 2.65 -8.02
CA PRO A 132 -18.97 3.69 -8.38
C PRO A 132 -18.33 4.93 -9.03
N LEU A 133 -17.16 5.37 -8.57
CA LEU A 133 -16.43 6.49 -9.20
C LEU A 133 -15.91 6.11 -10.59
N TYR A 134 -15.34 4.92 -10.77
CA TYR A 134 -14.93 4.44 -12.10
C TYR A 134 -16.12 4.34 -13.07
N MET A 135 -17.28 3.90 -12.62
CA MET A 135 -18.48 3.81 -13.45
C MET A 135 -19.05 5.18 -13.83
N ASN A 136 -19.24 6.07 -12.85
CA ASN A 136 -19.94 7.33 -13.06
C ASN A 136 -19.06 8.44 -13.61
N VAL A 137 -17.76 8.45 -13.27
CA VAL A 137 -16.84 9.54 -13.63
C VAL A 137 -15.94 9.15 -14.80
N VAL A 138 -15.47 7.90 -14.82
CA VAL A 138 -14.58 7.40 -15.88
C VAL A 138 -15.37 6.69 -17.00
N GLY A 139 -16.66 6.39 -16.78
CA GLY A 139 -17.51 5.73 -17.77
C GLY A 139 -17.25 4.23 -17.92
N MET A 140 -16.62 3.60 -16.92
CA MET A 140 -16.31 2.17 -16.96
C MET A 140 -17.61 1.34 -16.97
N LYS A 141 -17.76 0.46 -17.97
CA LYS A 141 -18.86 -0.50 -18.04
C LYS A 141 -18.42 -1.82 -17.42
N LEU A 142 -19.24 -2.35 -16.51
CA LEU A 142 -18.98 -3.65 -15.90
C LEU A 142 -19.63 -4.76 -16.72
N ASN A 143 -18.89 -5.86 -16.91
CA ASN A 143 -19.39 -7.08 -17.57
C ASN A 143 -20.17 -8.00 -16.63
N MET A 144 -20.27 -7.64 -15.35
CA MET A 144 -20.95 -8.39 -14.29
C MET A 144 -21.47 -7.41 -13.23
N ASN A 145 -22.33 -7.88 -12.33
CA ASN A 145 -22.78 -7.05 -11.21
C ASN A 145 -21.59 -6.66 -10.33
N LEU A 146 -21.61 -5.43 -9.78
CA LEU A 146 -20.62 -4.88 -8.87
C LEU A 146 -20.28 -5.81 -7.70
N ALA A 147 -21.27 -6.48 -7.09
CA ALA A 147 -21.01 -7.42 -6.00
C ALA A 147 -20.15 -8.62 -6.45
N GLN A 148 -20.47 -9.20 -7.61
CA GLN A 148 -19.68 -10.29 -8.19
C GLN A 148 -18.29 -9.81 -8.58
N TYR A 149 -18.18 -8.59 -9.09
CA TYR A 149 -16.93 -7.95 -9.45
C TYR A 149 -15.98 -7.81 -8.26
N VAL A 150 -16.50 -7.34 -7.12
CA VAL A 150 -15.73 -7.22 -5.88
C VAL A 150 -15.35 -8.61 -5.34
N ALA A 151 -16.30 -9.55 -5.29
CA ALA A 151 -16.08 -10.86 -4.72
C ALA A 151 -15.08 -11.73 -5.50
N THR A 152 -15.15 -11.70 -6.84
CA THR A 152 -14.31 -12.55 -7.72
C THR A 152 -13.03 -11.86 -8.17
N GLY A 153 -12.94 -10.55 -7.95
CA GLY A 153 -11.84 -9.73 -8.42
C GLY A 153 -11.07 -9.05 -7.31
N VAL A 154 -11.72 -8.11 -6.64
CA VAL A 154 -11.08 -7.27 -5.61
C VAL A 154 -10.62 -8.10 -4.41
N VAL A 155 -11.46 -9.03 -3.92
CA VAL A 155 -11.12 -9.90 -2.79
C VAL A 155 -9.87 -10.75 -3.09
N PRO A 156 -9.83 -11.60 -4.14
CA PRO A 156 -8.65 -12.43 -4.41
C PRO A 156 -7.42 -11.59 -4.76
N PHE A 157 -7.59 -10.46 -5.47
CA PHE A 157 -6.48 -9.56 -5.75
C PHE A 157 -5.82 -9.03 -4.47
N ASN A 158 -6.59 -8.53 -3.51
CA ASN A 158 -6.02 -7.96 -2.28
C ASN A 158 -5.36 -9.02 -1.40
N ILE A 159 -5.91 -10.24 -1.38
CA ILE A 159 -5.28 -11.38 -0.68
C ILE A 159 -3.91 -11.67 -1.30
N VAL A 160 -3.85 -11.86 -2.62
CA VAL A 160 -2.60 -12.17 -3.33
C VAL A 160 -1.60 -11.03 -3.18
N LYS A 161 -2.03 -9.77 -3.35
CA LYS A 161 -1.19 -8.58 -3.16
C LYS A 161 -0.60 -8.55 -1.74
N ALA A 162 -1.42 -8.71 -0.70
CA ALA A 162 -0.95 -8.69 0.68
C ALA A 162 0.05 -9.82 0.98
N LEU A 163 -0.13 -11.02 0.42
CA LEU A 163 0.79 -12.15 0.59
C LEU A 163 2.12 -11.92 -0.12
N ILE A 164 2.11 -11.40 -1.35
CA ILE A 164 3.34 -11.04 -2.09
C ILE A 164 4.14 -10.00 -1.30
N LEU A 165 3.48 -8.94 -0.82
CA LEU A 165 4.11 -7.89 -0.03
C LEU A 165 4.67 -8.43 1.28
N SER A 166 3.90 -9.27 1.98
CA SER A 166 4.33 -9.92 3.21
C SER A 166 5.58 -10.79 3.01
N ALA A 167 5.60 -11.61 1.96
CA ALA A 167 6.76 -12.44 1.62
C ALA A 167 7.98 -11.58 1.32
N ALA A 168 7.82 -10.52 0.53
CA ALA A 168 8.91 -9.58 0.23
C ALA A 168 9.45 -8.90 1.50
N VAL A 169 8.59 -8.48 2.43
CA VAL A 169 9.03 -7.90 3.71
C VAL A 169 9.83 -8.90 4.53
N ILE A 170 9.40 -10.16 4.63
CA ILE A 170 10.12 -11.22 5.37
C ILE A 170 11.52 -11.45 4.79
N ILE A 171 11.68 -11.36 3.47
CA ILE A 171 12.95 -11.58 2.78
C ILE A 171 13.88 -10.36 2.91
N VAL A 172 13.31 -9.15 2.83
CA VAL A 172 14.09 -7.90 2.77
C VAL A 172 14.44 -7.37 4.16
N TYR A 173 13.49 -7.38 5.11
CA TYR A 173 13.67 -6.78 6.42
C TYR A 173 14.90 -7.29 7.19
N PRO A 174 15.18 -8.61 7.28
CA PRO A 174 16.35 -9.12 8.01
C PRO A 174 17.69 -8.65 7.43
N ARG A 175 17.77 -8.38 6.11
CA ARG A 175 18.99 -7.92 5.45
C ARG A 175 19.28 -6.44 5.73
N ILE A 176 18.23 -5.67 5.98
CA ILE A 176 18.31 -4.23 6.24
C ILE A 176 18.44 -3.95 7.75
N LYS A 177 17.91 -4.85 8.60
CA LYS A 177 17.99 -4.77 10.05
C LYS A 177 19.46 -4.65 10.49
N GLY A 178 19.80 -3.56 11.16
CA GLY A 178 21.16 -3.25 11.65
C GLY A 178 21.94 -2.20 10.82
N HIS A 179 21.53 -1.92 9.58
CA HIS A 179 22.19 -0.90 8.73
C HIS A 179 21.54 0.48 8.83
N PHE A 180 20.29 0.53 9.26
CA PHE A 180 19.56 1.75 9.54
C PHE A 180 19.27 1.82 11.04
N ALA A 181 19.07 3.03 11.57
CA ALA A 181 18.54 3.26 12.91
C ALA A 181 17.06 2.84 13.02
N ILE A 182 16.73 1.64 12.55
CA ILE A 182 15.48 0.95 12.76
C ILE A 182 15.51 0.55 14.24
N LYS A 183 14.84 1.35 15.07
CA LYS A 183 14.66 1.05 16.49
C LYS A 183 13.77 -0.16 16.68
#